data_AF-A0AB39MW13-F1
#
_entry.id   AF-A0AB39MW13-F1
#
_cell.length_a   1.000
_cell.length_b   1.000
_cell.length_c   1.000
_cell.angle_alpha   90.00
_cell.angle_beta   90.00
_cell.angle_gamma   90.00
#
_symmetry.space_group_name_H-M   'P 1'
#
loop_
_entity.id
_entity.type
_entity.pdbx_description
1 polymer ?
#
loop_
_entity_poly.entity_id
_entity_poly.type
_entity_poly.pdbx_seq_one_letter_code
_entity_poly.pdbx_strand_id
1 'polypeptide(L)'
;MSLTRRDFARNSAITGAGVALAGSAGVLATAPNALASTESETASEKSADAHAGGVGYGPLVPDPKGLLALPAGFKYRIITYSGRTKLESGEFTPSNHDGTAAFDGPRGTTLLVNNHELKGPRAGWDHPVPLTEGLVYDPAAAGGCTVVEVRPGGQVAEWVGIAGTSTNCAGGSTPWGTWLTCEENSDKAGTNGMTKDHGYVFEVDPIDRRANKDPKPLKFFGRYDHEAVVIDPKRGHAYLTEDAASPNGLFFRWTPPKGFEYGRGTFRKLADDAGVLQAPKCFDSGGKFVDDLSRATRIGTVYGVDWVDVPDRDARTTPVRKQFADGEITRARKLEGMWWGDGGAYVVSSYAREESPGRHDGQVWFYDPKRRTLTLKVLLGVNPDPSKDGAFDGPDNITVSPYGGLVIAEDGEGVQHLFGATDSGRTYPIARNELNIGTEEEPEYSEFAGVTFSCDGRTLYANIQTPGIMLAITGPWKRQRR
;
A
#
# COMPACT_ATOMS: atom_id res chain seq x y z
N MET A 1 -18.92 -9.94 4.57
CA MET A 1 -19.90 -9.58 3.53
C MET A 1 -19.61 -8.15 3.12
N SER A 2 -18.98 -7.98 1.96
CA SER A 2 -18.73 -6.67 1.36
C SER A 2 -20.07 -6.09 0.91
N LEU A 3 -20.45 -4.94 1.46
CA LEU A 3 -21.61 -4.21 0.98
C LEU A 3 -21.15 -3.39 -0.22
N THR A 4 -21.48 -3.83 -1.44
CA THR A 4 -21.35 -3.00 -2.64
C THR A 4 -22.66 -2.23 -2.86
N ARG A 5 -22.56 -1.07 -3.52
CA ARG A 5 -23.68 -0.14 -3.76
C ARG A 5 -24.92 -0.75 -4.45
N ARG A 6 -24.82 -1.95 -5.05
CA ARG A 6 -25.96 -2.65 -5.70
C ARG A 6 -27.03 -3.10 -4.70
N ASP A 7 -26.71 -3.34 -3.43
CA ASP A 7 -27.70 -3.77 -2.43
C ASP A 7 -28.57 -2.62 -1.89
N PHE A 8 -28.10 -1.36 -1.97
CA PHE A 8 -28.81 -0.20 -1.42
C PHE A 8 -29.84 0.41 -2.39
N ALA A 9 -29.59 0.35 -3.70
CA ALA A 9 -30.50 0.91 -4.71
C ALA A 9 -31.87 0.20 -4.75
N ARG A 10 -31.97 -1.02 -4.22
CA ARG A 10 -33.21 -1.82 -4.27
C ARG A 10 -34.22 -1.49 -3.17
N ASN A 11 -33.82 -0.80 -2.10
CA ASN A 11 -34.67 -0.54 -0.93
C ASN A 11 -35.15 0.91 -0.76
N SER A 12 -34.82 1.83 -1.67
CA SER A 12 -35.18 3.26 -1.53
C SER A 12 -36.41 3.70 -2.35
N ALA A 13 -37.17 2.78 -2.95
CA ALA A 13 -38.32 3.11 -3.81
C ALA A 13 -39.65 3.37 -3.08
N ILE A 14 -39.66 3.48 -1.75
CA ILE A 14 -40.87 3.82 -1.00
C ILE A 14 -40.53 4.89 0.03
N THR A 15 -40.69 6.17 -0.33
CA THR A 15 -41.38 7.22 0.45
C THR A 15 -41.20 8.54 -0.31
N GLY A 16 -42.09 8.80 -1.27
CA GLY A 16 -42.20 10.07 -1.97
C GLY A 16 -43.58 10.69 -1.76
N ALA A 17 -43.63 11.75 -0.95
CA ALA A 17 -44.63 12.84 -0.94
C ALA A 17 -44.23 13.72 0.26
N GLY A 18 -43.67 14.93 0.12
CA GLY A 18 -44.22 16.07 -0.60
C GLY A 18 -44.55 17.13 0.45
N VAL A 19 -43.94 18.32 0.34
CA VAL A 19 -44.53 19.65 0.58
C VAL A 19 -43.39 20.66 0.36
N ALA A 20 -43.55 21.46 -0.69
CA ALA A 20 -42.81 22.70 -0.90
C ALA A 20 -43.60 23.85 -0.27
N LEU A 21 -42.92 24.79 0.40
CA LEU A 21 -43.40 26.16 0.59
C LEU A 21 -42.21 27.11 0.79
N ALA A 22 -42.30 28.25 0.11
CA ALA A 22 -41.28 29.26 -0.13
C ALA A 22 -41.09 30.27 1.02
N GLY A 23 -39.94 30.97 1.06
CA GLY A 23 -39.81 32.20 1.85
C GLY A 23 -38.40 32.75 2.09
N SER A 24 -37.92 33.61 1.18
CA SER A 24 -37.08 34.82 1.38
C SER A 24 -35.68 34.77 2.05
N ALA A 25 -34.67 34.85 1.18
CA ALA A 25 -33.49 35.74 1.17
C ALA A 25 -32.99 36.45 2.45
N GLY A 26 -31.68 36.30 2.74
CA GLY A 26 -30.94 37.13 3.69
C GLY A 26 -29.49 36.72 4.00
N VAL A 27 -28.64 36.62 2.98
CA VAL A 27 -27.16 36.82 2.96
C VAL A 27 -26.34 36.52 4.23
N LEU A 28 -25.47 35.50 4.14
CA LEU A 28 -24.07 35.58 4.59
C LEU A 28 -23.20 34.74 3.64
N ALA A 29 -22.66 35.43 2.64
CA ALA A 29 -21.68 34.90 1.70
C ALA A 29 -20.28 34.94 2.32
N THR A 30 -19.66 33.77 2.49
CA THR A 30 -18.20 33.59 2.38
C THR A 30 -17.90 32.13 2.02
N ALA A 31 -17.91 31.84 0.73
CA ALA A 31 -17.00 30.87 0.11
C ALA A 31 -16.39 31.57 -1.10
N PRO A 32 -15.09 31.37 -1.37
CA PRO A 32 -14.82 30.40 -2.43
C PRO A 32 -13.56 29.54 -2.20
N ASN A 33 -13.69 28.25 -2.55
CA ASN A 33 -12.82 27.49 -3.44
C ASN A 33 -11.35 27.93 -3.55
N ALA A 34 -10.44 27.15 -2.97
CA ALA A 34 -9.09 27.00 -3.51
C ALA A 34 -9.08 25.74 -4.38
N LEU A 35 -9.32 25.96 -5.68
CA LEU A 35 -9.01 25.02 -6.75
C LEU A 35 -7.48 24.82 -6.77
N ALA A 36 -7.04 23.57 -6.78
CA ALA A 36 -5.69 23.25 -7.22
C ALA A 36 -5.55 23.71 -8.68
N SER A 37 -4.66 24.63 -8.94
CA SER A 37 -4.36 25.14 -10.27
C SER A 37 -3.73 24.03 -11.11
N THR A 38 -4.50 23.45 -12.02
CA THR A 38 -3.97 22.94 -13.28
C THR A 38 -3.70 24.17 -14.16
N GLU A 39 -2.44 24.53 -14.34
CA GLU A 39 -2.08 25.44 -15.43
C GLU A 39 -2.26 24.67 -16.74
N SER A 40 -3.45 24.81 -17.34
CA SER A 40 -3.68 24.50 -18.74
C SER A 40 -3.19 25.69 -19.58
N GLU A 41 -1.95 25.63 -20.06
CA GLU A 41 -1.53 26.51 -21.15
C GLU A 41 -2.29 26.12 -22.42
N THR A 42 -3.02 27.09 -22.95
CA THR A 42 -3.73 27.00 -24.22
C THR A 42 -2.72 27.07 -25.36
N ALA A 43 -2.69 26.02 -26.18
CA ALA A 43 -1.84 25.93 -27.36
C ALA A 43 -2.29 26.94 -28.42
N SER A 44 -1.43 27.91 -28.74
CA SER A 44 -1.45 28.62 -30.03
C SER A 44 -0.30 28.10 -30.88
N GLU A 45 -0.62 27.65 -32.09
CA GLU A 45 0.33 27.17 -33.10
C GLU A 45 1.45 28.18 -33.38
N LYS A 46 2.71 27.80 -33.11
CA LYS A 46 3.85 27.91 -34.03
C LYS A 46 5.18 27.43 -33.41
N SER A 47 5.94 26.77 -34.27
CA SER A 47 7.37 26.41 -34.24
C SER A 47 7.86 25.31 -33.27
N ALA A 48 8.51 24.33 -33.90
CA ALA A 48 9.39 23.34 -33.30
C ALA A 48 10.56 23.97 -32.53
N ASP A 49 11.11 23.16 -31.61
CA ASP A 49 12.26 23.39 -30.71
C ASP A 49 12.01 24.22 -29.44
N ALA A 50 11.53 23.54 -28.39
CA ALA A 50 11.94 23.79 -27.00
C ALA A 50 11.56 22.60 -26.08
N HIS A 51 12.50 21.68 -25.83
CA HIS A 51 12.44 20.79 -24.67
C HIS A 51 12.65 21.62 -23.38
N ALA A 52 11.56 22.04 -22.73
CA ALA A 52 11.61 22.78 -21.46
C ALA A 52 10.59 22.27 -20.41
N GLY A 53 11.00 21.26 -19.62
CA GLY A 53 11.02 21.38 -18.14
C GLY A 53 9.77 21.22 -17.25
N GLY A 54 8.66 20.59 -17.66
CA GLY A 54 7.51 20.30 -16.77
C GLY A 54 7.75 19.18 -15.72
N VAL A 55 6.92 19.14 -14.66
CA VAL A 55 6.86 18.03 -13.67
C VAL A 55 6.34 16.77 -14.35
N GLY A 56 6.91 15.61 -14.00
CA GLY A 56 6.55 14.32 -14.57
C GLY A 56 7.23 14.02 -15.91
N TYR A 57 6.61 13.11 -16.67
CA TYR A 57 7.20 12.50 -17.87
C TYR A 57 6.45 12.82 -19.17
N GLY A 58 5.46 13.72 -19.11
CA GLY A 58 4.56 14.02 -20.23
C GLY A 58 3.28 13.17 -20.17
N PRO A 59 2.41 13.28 -21.19
CA PRO A 59 1.14 12.55 -21.24
C PRO A 59 1.37 11.04 -21.41
N LEU A 60 0.42 10.25 -20.90
CA LEU A 60 0.37 8.81 -21.12
C LEU A 60 -0.05 8.51 -22.56
N VAL A 61 0.67 7.61 -23.21
CA VAL A 61 0.36 7.13 -24.57
C VAL A 61 -0.38 5.80 -24.44
N PRO A 62 -1.56 5.63 -25.07
CA PRO A 62 -2.29 4.37 -25.07
C PRO A 62 -1.42 3.22 -25.56
N ASP A 63 -1.48 2.08 -24.89
CA ASP A 63 -0.77 0.86 -25.27
C ASP A 63 -1.53 0.15 -26.38
N PRO A 64 -0.94 -0.07 -27.57
CA PRO A 64 -1.58 -0.87 -28.62
C PRO A 64 -1.93 -2.30 -28.19
N LYS A 65 -1.31 -2.81 -27.12
CA LYS A 65 -1.62 -4.13 -26.54
C LYS A 65 -2.69 -4.08 -25.44
N GLY A 66 -3.14 -2.88 -25.05
CA GLY A 66 -4.15 -2.67 -24.03
C GLY A 66 -3.75 -3.17 -22.64
N LEU A 67 -2.47 -3.07 -22.27
CA LEU A 67 -2.00 -3.48 -20.94
C LEU A 67 -1.64 -2.28 -20.08
N LEU A 68 -0.69 -1.45 -20.55
CA LEU A 68 -0.10 -0.41 -19.73
C LEU A 68 0.26 0.82 -20.55
N ALA A 69 -0.53 1.87 -20.43
CA ALA A 69 -0.19 3.17 -21.01
C ALA A 69 0.97 3.80 -20.25
N LEU A 70 1.96 4.28 -21.00
CA LEU A 70 3.19 4.87 -20.46
C LEU A 70 3.54 6.18 -21.19
N PRO A 71 4.30 7.09 -20.56
CA PRO A 71 4.83 8.26 -21.22
C PRO A 71 5.78 7.91 -22.37
N ALA A 72 5.93 8.83 -23.33
CA ALA A 72 6.86 8.65 -24.44
C ALA A 72 8.29 8.33 -23.96
N GLY A 73 8.90 7.29 -24.54
CA GLY A 73 10.26 6.83 -24.20
C GLY A 73 10.33 5.80 -23.07
N PHE A 74 9.21 5.52 -22.38
CA PHE A 74 9.10 4.41 -21.45
C PHE A 74 8.64 3.12 -22.15
N LYS A 75 8.97 1.99 -21.54
CA LYS A 75 8.55 0.65 -21.97
C LYS A 75 8.41 -0.26 -20.77
N TYR A 76 7.59 -1.29 -20.90
CA TYR A 76 7.46 -2.34 -19.90
C TYR A 76 7.86 -3.72 -20.44
N ARG A 77 8.11 -4.65 -19.52
CA ARG A 77 8.22 -6.09 -19.76
C ARG A 77 7.44 -6.84 -18.69
N ILE A 78 6.64 -7.83 -19.09
CA ILE A 78 6.00 -8.76 -18.15
C ILE A 78 7.06 -9.72 -17.61
N ILE A 79 7.13 -9.85 -16.28
CA ILE A 79 8.07 -10.70 -15.55
C ILE A 79 7.39 -12.02 -15.18
N THR A 80 6.25 -11.92 -14.51
CA THR A 80 5.39 -13.04 -14.15
C THR A 80 3.96 -12.72 -14.57
N TYR A 81 3.19 -13.78 -14.82
CA TYR A 81 1.77 -13.69 -15.16
C TYR A 81 1.08 -14.94 -14.61
N SER A 82 0.12 -14.73 -13.71
CA SER A 82 -0.68 -15.80 -13.09
C SER A 82 -1.36 -16.71 -14.12
N GLY A 83 -1.23 -18.02 -13.95
CA GLY A 83 -1.75 -19.00 -14.91
C GLY A 83 -0.98 -19.11 -16.24
N ARG A 84 0.15 -18.39 -16.40
CA ARG A 84 1.04 -18.50 -17.58
C ARG A 84 2.47 -18.81 -17.21
N THR A 85 3.06 -18.01 -16.32
CA THR A 85 4.41 -18.24 -15.79
C THR A 85 4.38 -19.42 -14.82
N LYS A 86 5.44 -20.22 -14.82
CA LYS A 86 5.57 -21.39 -13.95
C LYS A 86 6.70 -21.21 -12.96
N LEU A 87 6.47 -21.70 -11.75
CA LEU A 87 7.49 -21.86 -10.73
C LEU A 87 8.45 -23.00 -11.12
N GLU A 88 9.61 -23.03 -10.46
CA GLU A 88 10.60 -24.12 -10.56
C GLU A 88 9.97 -25.50 -10.27
N SER A 89 8.93 -25.55 -9.44
CA SER A 89 8.18 -26.77 -9.08
C SER A 89 7.17 -27.21 -10.15
N GLY A 90 6.85 -26.35 -11.12
CA GLY A 90 6.00 -26.66 -12.27
C GLY A 90 4.55 -26.15 -12.18
N GLU A 91 4.09 -25.76 -10.99
CA GLU A 91 2.83 -25.03 -10.78
C GLU A 91 2.91 -23.62 -11.37
N PHE A 92 1.74 -23.00 -11.60
CA PHE A 92 1.67 -21.64 -12.09
C PHE A 92 1.98 -20.62 -10.99
N THR A 93 2.53 -19.47 -11.40
CA THR A 93 2.59 -18.26 -10.60
C THR A 93 1.22 -18.01 -9.95
N PRO A 94 1.15 -17.77 -8.63
CA PRO A 94 -0.11 -17.52 -7.95
C PRO A 94 -0.75 -16.17 -8.35
N SER A 95 -2.06 -16.04 -8.12
CA SER A 95 -2.84 -14.81 -8.43
C SER A 95 -2.55 -13.66 -7.45
N ASN A 96 -3.23 -12.51 -7.63
CA ASN A 96 -3.32 -11.39 -6.68
C ASN A 96 -1.93 -10.92 -6.22
N HIS A 97 -1.09 -10.54 -7.19
CA HIS A 97 0.25 -10.06 -6.89
C HIS A 97 0.18 -8.72 -6.16
N ASP A 98 0.90 -8.60 -5.05
CA ASP A 98 0.78 -7.47 -4.16
C ASP A 98 2.17 -6.93 -3.73
N GLY A 99 2.34 -6.53 -2.47
CA GLY A 99 3.56 -6.04 -1.85
C GLY A 99 4.82 -6.71 -2.38
N THR A 100 5.72 -5.89 -2.91
CA THR A 100 6.95 -6.38 -3.55
C THR A 100 8.15 -5.54 -3.15
N ALA A 101 9.28 -6.21 -2.90
CA ALA A 101 10.57 -5.57 -2.73
C ALA A 101 11.65 -6.20 -3.62
N ALA A 102 12.54 -5.36 -4.13
CA ALA A 102 13.70 -5.76 -4.91
C ALA A 102 14.96 -5.85 -4.03
N PHE A 103 15.74 -6.90 -4.25
CA PHE A 103 17.00 -7.17 -3.58
C PHE A 103 18.08 -7.54 -4.59
N ASP A 104 19.32 -7.18 -4.30
CA ASP A 104 20.47 -7.63 -5.09
C ASP A 104 20.69 -9.13 -4.87
N GLY A 105 20.77 -9.86 -5.97
CA GLY A 105 21.05 -11.28 -6.02
C GLY A 105 22.48 -11.61 -6.50
N PRO A 106 22.89 -12.88 -6.35
CA PRO A 106 24.21 -13.32 -6.78
C PRO A 106 24.38 -13.16 -8.30
N ARG A 107 25.60 -12.80 -8.74
CA ARG A 107 25.93 -12.66 -10.18
C ARG A 107 25.09 -11.59 -10.90
N GLY A 108 24.68 -10.55 -10.18
CA GLY A 108 23.96 -9.40 -10.76
C GLY A 108 22.50 -9.69 -11.08
N THR A 109 21.91 -10.73 -10.47
CA THR A 109 20.46 -10.95 -10.57
C THR A 109 19.71 -9.97 -9.67
N THR A 110 18.45 -9.70 -10.00
CA THR A 110 17.52 -9.01 -9.11
C THR A 110 16.56 -10.05 -8.54
N LEU A 111 16.43 -10.11 -7.22
CA LEU A 111 15.47 -10.96 -6.53
C LEU A 111 14.28 -10.09 -6.11
N LEU A 112 13.08 -10.48 -6.50
CA LEU A 112 11.84 -9.81 -6.13
C LEU A 112 11.07 -10.74 -5.22
N VAL A 113 10.80 -10.33 -3.97
CA VAL A 113 9.86 -11.07 -3.11
C VAL A 113 8.49 -10.47 -3.35
N ASN A 114 7.54 -11.27 -3.84
CA ASN A 114 6.23 -10.83 -4.27
C ASN A 114 5.15 -11.52 -3.46
N ASN A 115 4.35 -10.74 -2.75
CA ASN A 115 3.22 -11.24 -2.00
C ASN A 115 2.07 -11.67 -2.92
N HIS A 116 1.24 -12.57 -2.41
CA HIS A 116 -0.01 -12.99 -3.03
C HIS A 116 -1.17 -12.81 -2.07
N GLU A 117 -2.00 -11.80 -2.33
CA GLU A 117 -3.09 -11.34 -1.47
C GLU A 117 -4.34 -12.24 -1.60
N LEU A 118 -4.17 -13.50 -1.24
CA LEU A 118 -5.20 -14.52 -1.41
C LEU A 118 -5.95 -14.72 -0.09
N LYS A 119 -7.17 -14.19 -0.04
CA LYS A 119 -8.05 -14.25 1.14
C LYS A 119 -8.80 -15.57 1.25
N GLY A 120 -8.97 -16.05 2.48
CA GLY A 120 -9.86 -17.16 2.80
C GLY A 120 -9.29 -18.54 2.44
N PRO A 121 -10.16 -19.57 2.36
CA PRO A 121 -9.72 -20.96 2.21
C PRO A 121 -9.00 -21.21 0.88
N ARG A 122 -7.91 -21.97 0.93
CA ARG A 122 -7.12 -22.40 -0.24
C ARG A 122 -7.94 -22.99 -1.38
N ALA A 123 -8.96 -23.78 -1.05
CA ALA A 123 -9.80 -24.45 -2.04
C ALA A 123 -10.64 -23.48 -2.90
N GLY A 124 -10.74 -22.21 -2.51
CA GLY A 124 -11.42 -21.16 -3.27
C GLY A 124 -10.59 -20.51 -4.37
N TRP A 125 -9.33 -20.93 -4.55
CA TRP A 125 -8.39 -20.29 -5.48
C TRP A 125 -7.89 -21.28 -6.52
N ASP A 126 -7.88 -20.86 -7.79
CA ASP A 126 -7.35 -21.65 -8.92
C ASP A 126 -5.82 -21.71 -8.91
N HIS A 127 -5.18 -20.59 -8.51
CA HIS A 127 -3.73 -20.44 -8.47
C HIS A 127 -3.28 -19.96 -7.08
N PRO A 128 -3.43 -20.79 -6.02
CA PRO A 128 -2.92 -20.47 -4.70
C PRO A 128 -1.40 -20.66 -4.63
N VAL A 129 -0.74 -20.05 -3.64
CA VAL A 129 0.70 -20.26 -3.42
C VAL A 129 0.96 -21.75 -3.16
N PRO A 130 1.82 -22.46 -3.91
CA PRO A 130 2.00 -23.91 -3.73
C PRO A 130 2.46 -24.31 -2.33
N LEU A 131 1.87 -25.37 -1.78
CA LEU A 131 2.28 -25.92 -0.48
C LEU A 131 3.63 -26.64 -0.64
N THR A 132 4.71 -25.91 -0.38
CA THR A 132 6.08 -26.42 -0.48
C THR A 132 6.56 -26.94 0.87
N GLU A 133 7.07 -28.17 0.92
CA GLU A 133 7.51 -28.82 2.15
C GLU A 133 8.47 -27.94 2.97
N GLY A 134 8.16 -27.78 4.27
CA GLY A 134 8.93 -26.95 5.19
C GLY A 134 8.70 -25.45 5.07
N LEU A 135 7.94 -24.96 4.07
CA LEU A 135 7.62 -23.53 3.90
C LEU A 135 6.16 -23.20 4.23
N VAL A 136 5.39 -24.15 4.78
CA VAL A 136 3.96 -24.00 5.06
C VAL A 136 3.71 -23.57 6.49
N TYR A 137 3.06 -22.43 6.69
CA TYR A 137 2.52 -22.02 7.99
C TYR A 137 1.22 -22.75 8.29
N ASP A 138 0.13 -22.48 7.56
CA ASP A 138 -1.17 -23.14 7.68
C ASP A 138 -1.60 -23.69 6.31
N PRO A 139 -1.74 -25.02 6.12
CA PRO A 139 -2.14 -25.58 4.83
C PRO A 139 -3.55 -25.18 4.37
N ALA A 140 -4.40 -24.65 5.25
CA ALA A 140 -5.73 -24.16 4.91
C ALA A 140 -5.72 -22.81 4.19
N ALA A 141 -4.68 -22.00 4.39
CA ALA A 141 -4.58 -20.66 3.80
C ALA A 141 -4.02 -20.69 2.37
N ALA A 142 -4.48 -19.75 1.55
CA ALA A 142 -4.18 -19.68 0.13
C ALA A 142 -2.92 -18.86 -0.20
N GLY A 143 -2.61 -17.88 0.66
CA GLY A 143 -1.58 -16.87 0.45
C GLY A 143 -0.16 -17.34 0.75
N GLY A 144 0.73 -16.38 0.76
CA GLY A 144 2.17 -16.55 0.83
C GLY A 144 2.89 -15.49 0.02
N CYS A 145 4.16 -15.75 -0.27
CA CYS A 145 4.92 -14.97 -1.23
C CYS A 145 5.77 -15.90 -2.09
N THR A 146 6.05 -15.47 -3.32
CA THR A 146 7.08 -16.08 -4.16
C THR A 146 8.33 -15.21 -4.19
N VAL A 147 9.45 -15.81 -4.60
CA VAL A 147 10.67 -15.10 -4.92
C VAL A 147 10.94 -15.29 -6.40
N VAL A 148 11.01 -14.18 -7.13
CA VAL A 148 11.26 -14.11 -8.56
C VAL A 148 12.70 -13.66 -8.79
N GLU A 149 13.53 -14.50 -9.42
CA GLU A 149 14.87 -14.14 -9.88
C GLU A 149 14.81 -13.63 -11.31
N VAL A 150 15.19 -12.38 -11.52
CA VAL A 150 15.40 -11.78 -12.84
C VAL A 150 16.89 -11.72 -13.14
N ARG A 151 17.32 -12.43 -14.17
CA ARG A 151 18.73 -12.46 -14.60
C ARG A 151 19.06 -11.30 -15.54
N PRO A 152 20.33 -10.85 -15.63
CA PRO A 152 20.75 -9.82 -16.60
C PRO A 152 20.39 -10.13 -18.05
N GLY A 153 20.39 -11.42 -18.42
CA GLY A 153 19.98 -11.89 -19.74
C GLY A 153 18.46 -11.92 -19.98
N GLY A 154 17.66 -11.50 -19.00
CA GLY A 154 16.19 -11.44 -19.07
C GLY A 154 15.48 -12.74 -18.65
N GLN A 155 16.20 -13.83 -18.39
CA GLN A 155 15.59 -15.07 -17.88
C GLN A 155 14.98 -14.85 -16.50
N VAL A 156 13.83 -15.50 -16.28
CA VAL A 156 13.08 -15.44 -15.03
C VAL A 156 13.00 -16.85 -14.44
N ALA A 157 13.23 -16.96 -13.14
CA ALA A 157 12.91 -18.14 -12.34
C ALA A 157 12.06 -17.69 -11.15
N GLU A 158 11.19 -18.57 -10.65
CA GLU A 158 10.29 -18.26 -9.54
C GLU A 158 10.13 -19.48 -8.63
N TRP A 159 10.11 -19.26 -7.32
CA TRP A 159 9.87 -20.31 -6.33
C TRP A 159 9.12 -19.76 -5.11
N VAL A 160 8.55 -20.65 -4.30
CA VAL A 160 7.85 -20.26 -3.06
C VAL A 160 8.85 -19.73 -2.02
N GLY A 161 8.58 -18.54 -1.49
CA GLY A 161 9.29 -17.98 -0.33
C GLY A 161 8.68 -18.46 0.98
N ILE A 162 7.37 -18.35 1.10
CA ILE A 162 6.53 -18.84 2.20
C ILE A 162 5.14 -19.18 1.66
N ALA A 163 4.48 -20.20 2.22
CA ALA A 163 3.13 -20.60 1.87
C ALA A 163 2.26 -20.79 3.12
N GLY A 164 0.94 -20.78 2.92
CA GLY A 164 0.00 -21.04 4.01
C GLY A 164 -0.10 -19.89 5.02
N THR A 165 0.30 -18.69 4.61
CA THR A 165 -0.14 -17.43 5.23
C THR A 165 -1.37 -16.93 4.47
N SER A 166 -2.07 -15.93 4.98
CA SER A 166 -3.34 -15.46 4.42
C SER A 166 -3.31 -13.99 4.09
N THR A 167 -3.90 -13.62 2.95
CA THR A 167 -4.09 -12.22 2.56
C THR A 167 -2.78 -11.43 2.70
N ASN A 168 -1.71 -11.94 2.11
CA ASN A 168 -0.43 -11.26 2.14
C ASN A 168 -0.55 -9.99 1.27
N CYS A 169 -0.80 -8.86 1.91
CA CYS A 169 -1.01 -7.56 1.27
C CYS A 169 0.35 -6.93 0.97
N ALA A 170 0.71 -5.84 1.65
CA ALA A 170 2.02 -5.21 1.52
C ALA A 170 3.07 -5.81 2.47
N GLY A 171 4.02 -4.97 2.92
CA GLY A 171 5.10 -5.41 3.79
C GLY A 171 6.19 -4.37 3.90
N GLY A 172 7.42 -4.82 4.13
CA GLY A 172 8.58 -3.96 3.95
C GLY A 172 9.92 -4.66 4.00
N SER A 173 10.90 -4.04 3.34
CA SER A 173 12.27 -4.53 3.31
C SER A 173 13.00 -4.15 4.60
N THR A 174 13.75 -5.10 5.13
CA THR A 174 14.60 -4.87 6.30
C THR A 174 15.95 -4.30 5.87
N PRO A 175 16.62 -3.49 6.72
CA PRO A 175 17.98 -3.01 6.47
C PRO A 175 19.03 -4.12 6.28
N TRP A 176 18.76 -5.35 6.69
CA TRP A 176 19.65 -6.50 6.52
C TRP A 176 19.29 -7.38 5.31
N GLY A 177 18.32 -6.96 4.49
CA GLY A 177 18.02 -7.54 3.19
C GLY A 177 17.12 -8.77 3.24
N THR A 178 16.13 -8.77 4.13
CA THR A 178 14.99 -9.68 4.15
C THR A 178 13.69 -8.92 3.87
N TRP A 179 12.63 -9.63 3.51
CA TRP A 179 11.28 -9.11 3.34
C TRP A 179 10.44 -9.44 4.57
N LEU A 180 9.66 -8.49 5.05
CA LEU A 180 8.61 -8.72 6.04
C LEU A 180 7.28 -8.72 5.29
N THR A 181 6.66 -9.89 5.13
CA THR A 181 5.32 -10.01 4.53
C THR A 181 4.26 -9.87 5.62
N CYS A 182 3.20 -9.11 5.33
CA CYS A 182 2.13 -8.79 6.27
C CYS A 182 0.83 -9.50 5.88
N GLU A 183 0.18 -10.16 6.84
CA GLU A 183 -1.18 -10.66 6.65
C GLU A 183 -2.22 -9.57 6.97
N GLU A 184 -3.01 -9.16 5.97
CA GLU A 184 -4.20 -8.32 6.09
C GLU A 184 -5.40 -9.21 6.46
N ASN A 185 -5.29 -9.86 7.62
CA ASN A 185 -6.27 -10.80 8.13
C ASN A 185 -6.27 -10.76 9.66
N SER A 186 -7.35 -11.21 10.29
CA SER A 186 -7.42 -11.41 11.73
C SER A 186 -8.24 -12.64 12.12
N ASP A 187 -8.42 -13.59 11.20
CA ASP A 187 -9.00 -14.90 11.46
C ASP A 187 -8.22 -15.65 12.55
N LYS A 188 -8.97 -16.32 13.44
CA LYS A 188 -8.43 -17.23 14.44
C LYS A 188 -8.56 -18.66 13.98
N ALA A 189 -7.78 -19.57 14.57
CA ALA A 189 -7.96 -21.00 14.37
C ALA A 189 -9.43 -21.40 14.55
N GLY A 190 -9.97 -22.16 13.60
CA GLY A 190 -11.38 -22.54 13.51
C GLY A 190 -12.28 -21.55 12.74
N THR A 191 -11.80 -20.36 12.41
CA THR A 191 -12.50 -19.39 11.55
C THR A 191 -12.17 -19.68 10.08
N ASN A 192 -13.16 -19.69 9.19
CA ASN A 192 -12.96 -19.90 7.74
C ASN A 192 -12.10 -21.14 7.39
N GLY A 193 -12.10 -22.18 8.23
CA GLY A 193 -11.32 -23.40 8.02
C GLY A 193 -9.83 -23.28 8.38
N MET A 194 -9.37 -22.13 8.89
CA MET A 194 -7.99 -21.95 9.35
C MET A 194 -7.68 -22.88 10.51
N THR A 195 -6.47 -23.46 10.52
CA THR A 195 -5.98 -24.34 11.59
C THR A 195 -5.08 -23.60 12.59
N LYS A 196 -4.62 -22.40 12.23
CA LYS A 196 -3.82 -21.49 13.06
C LYS A 196 -4.45 -20.10 13.12
N ASP A 197 -3.99 -19.30 14.07
CA ASP A 197 -4.34 -17.87 14.11
C ASP A 197 -3.57 -17.13 13.01
N HIS A 198 -4.22 -16.15 12.40
CA HIS A 198 -3.66 -15.27 11.37
C HIS A 198 -3.71 -13.80 11.79
N GLY A 199 -3.06 -12.96 10.98
CA GLY A 199 -2.89 -11.53 11.19
C GLY A 199 -1.52 -11.17 11.71
N TYR A 200 -0.49 -11.89 11.27
CA TYR A 200 0.88 -11.66 11.72
C TYR A 200 1.80 -11.26 10.57
N VAL A 201 2.96 -10.72 10.94
CA VAL A 201 4.07 -10.49 10.03
C VAL A 201 4.98 -11.72 10.00
N PHE A 202 5.55 -12.05 8.84
CA PHE A 202 6.53 -13.11 8.66
C PHE A 202 7.79 -12.59 7.97
N GLU A 203 8.96 -13.12 8.34
CA GLU A 203 10.23 -12.77 7.68
C GLU A 203 10.58 -13.80 6.59
N VAL A 204 10.92 -13.30 5.40
CA VAL A 204 11.33 -14.07 4.23
C VAL A 204 12.70 -13.59 3.77
N ASP A 205 13.67 -14.50 3.70
CA ASP A 205 14.97 -14.27 3.11
C ASP A 205 14.94 -14.61 1.61
N PRO A 206 15.17 -13.63 0.71
CA PRO A 206 15.21 -13.89 -0.73
C PRO A 206 16.45 -14.68 -1.18
N ILE A 207 17.53 -14.65 -0.39
CA ILE A 207 18.83 -15.21 -0.75
C ILE A 207 19.00 -16.62 -0.16
N ASP A 208 18.81 -16.77 1.15
CA ASP A 208 18.92 -18.07 1.83
C ASP A 208 17.56 -18.75 1.97
N ARG A 209 17.20 -19.56 0.97
CA ARG A 209 15.96 -20.36 0.97
C ARG A 209 15.79 -21.24 2.21
N ARG A 210 16.89 -21.66 2.88
CA ARG A 210 16.80 -22.50 4.09
C ARG A 210 16.32 -21.71 5.30
N ALA A 211 16.60 -20.41 5.35
CA ALA A 211 16.17 -19.53 6.43
C ALA A 211 14.64 -19.36 6.49
N ASN A 212 13.93 -19.68 5.40
CA ASN A 212 12.48 -19.59 5.31
C ASN A 212 11.74 -20.82 5.84
N LYS A 213 12.47 -21.89 6.17
CA LYS A 213 11.86 -23.11 6.69
C LYS A 213 11.19 -22.89 8.05
N ASP A 214 10.16 -23.67 8.31
CA ASP A 214 9.34 -23.67 9.51
C ASP A 214 8.79 -22.26 9.85
N PRO A 215 7.98 -21.64 8.97
CA PRO A 215 7.59 -20.25 9.11
C PRO A 215 7.06 -19.91 10.51
N LYS A 216 7.59 -18.84 11.10
CA LYS A 216 7.26 -18.38 12.44
C LYS A 216 6.63 -16.98 12.38
N PRO A 217 5.39 -16.79 12.89
CA PRO A 217 4.79 -15.47 12.98
C PRO A 217 5.56 -14.60 13.97
N LEU A 218 5.79 -13.33 13.61
CA LEU A 218 6.45 -12.33 14.44
C LEU A 218 5.44 -11.66 15.38
N LYS A 219 4.89 -12.44 16.32
CA LYS A 219 3.79 -12.02 17.20
C LYS A 219 4.08 -10.77 18.05
N PHE A 220 5.34 -10.43 18.25
CA PHE A 220 5.73 -9.22 18.97
C PHE A 220 5.30 -7.93 18.24
N PHE A 221 5.04 -8.00 16.93
CA PHE A 221 4.42 -6.91 16.17
C PHE A 221 2.91 -6.82 16.33
N GLY A 222 2.28 -7.78 17.02
CA GLY A 222 0.84 -7.81 17.26
C GLY A 222 0.05 -8.52 16.16
N ARG A 223 -1.26 -8.64 16.40
CA ARG A 223 -2.21 -9.39 15.57
C ARG A 223 -3.41 -8.54 15.15
N TYR A 224 -3.44 -8.15 13.89
CA TYR A 224 -4.47 -7.30 13.28
C TYR A 224 -4.30 -7.35 11.76
N ASP A 225 -5.12 -6.59 11.04
CA ASP A 225 -5.11 -6.50 9.58
C ASP A 225 -3.86 -5.66 9.18
N HIS A 226 -2.67 -6.29 9.10
CA HIS A 226 -1.40 -5.58 8.84
C HIS A 226 -1.27 -5.23 7.36
N GLU A 227 -0.99 -3.97 7.07
CA GLU A 227 -0.62 -3.59 5.70
C GLU A 227 0.89 -3.66 5.50
N ALA A 228 1.62 -2.73 6.13
CA ALA A 228 3.02 -2.51 5.85
C ALA A 228 3.83 -2.36 7.13
N VAL A 229 5.14 -2.57 7.02
CA VAL A 229 6.08 -2.43 8.12
C VAL A 229 7.39 -1.85 7.63
N VAL A 230 7.91 -0.85 8.35
CA VAL A 230 9.22 -0.26 8.03
C VAL A 230 10.10 -0.18 9.26
N ILE A 231 11.40 -0.35 9.09
CA ILE A 231 12.38 -0.36 10.18
C ILE A 231 13.23 0.91 10.15
N ASP A 232 13.32 1.65 11.27
CA ASP A 232 14.30 2.71 11.46
C ASP A 232 15.70 2.07 11.60
N PRO A 233 16.60 2.21 10.61
CA PRO A 233 17.92 1.58 10.66
C PRO A 233 18.85 2.21 11.71
N LYS A 234 18.51 3.38 12.26
CA LYS A 234 19.30 4.08 13.27
C LYS A 234 18.87 3.75 14.70
N ARG A 235 17.56 3.63 14.94
CA ARG A 235 17.00 3.39 16.29
C ARG A 235 16.51 1.96 16.51
N GLY A 236 16.28 1.21 15.44
CA GLY A 236 15.71 -0.13 15.48
C GLY A 236 14.18 -0.19 15.64
N HIS A 237 13.50 0.95 15.81
CA HIS A 237 12.04 0.93 15.89
C HIS A 237 11.43 0.39 14.59
N ALA A 238 10.40 -0.44 14.70
CA ALA A 238 9.53 -0.75 13.58
C ALA A 238 8.30 0.13 13.64
N TYR A 239 7.78 0.50 12.49
CA TYR A 239 6.52 1.22 12.34
C TYR A 239 5.60 0.42 11.44
N LEU A 240 4.33 0.31 11.81
CA LEU A 240 3.37 -0.57 11.14
C LEU A 240 2.04 0.15 10.91
N THR A 241 1.28 -0.31 9.93
CA THR A 241 -0.07 0.16 9.62
C THR A 241 -1.10 -0.95 9.78
N GLU A 242 -2.29 -0.59 10.26
CA GLU A 242 -3.47 -1.45 10.28
C GLU A 242 -4.51 -0.90 9.29
N ASP A 243 -4.84 -1.70 8.30
CA ASP A 243 -5.85 -1.36 7.31
C ASP A 243 -7.26 -1.63 7.87
N ALA A 244 -7.92 -0.57 8.34
CA ALA A 244 -9.26 -0.68 8.88
C ALA A 244 -10.07 0.61 8.80
N ALA A 245 -11.40 0.45 8.74
CA ALA A 245 -12.36 1.55 8.63
C ALA A 245 -13.45 1.56 9.73
N SER A 246 -13.53 0.55 10.61
CA SER A 246 -14.57 0.47 11.67
C SER A 246 -14.15 -0.36 12.93
N PRO A 247 -13.71 0.30 14.02
CA PRO A 247 -13.23 1.68 14.05
C PRO A 247 -12.02 1.84 13.10
N ASN A 248 -11.67 3.09 12.80
CA ASN A 248 -10.52 3.41 11.96
C ASN A 248 -9.24 2.73 12.46
N GLY A 249 -8.38 2.36 11.50
CA GLY A 249 -7.10 1.72 11.70
C GLY A 249 -6.08 2.59 12.44
N LEU A 250 -4.92 1.98 12.72
CA LEU A 250 -3.90 2.54 13.59
C LEU A 250 -2.51 2.52 12.94
N PHE A 251 -1.72 3.54 13.29
CA PHE A 251 -0.30 3.61 13.00
C PHE A 251 0.49 3.20 14.25
N PHE A 252 1.29 2.15 14.17
CA PHE A 252 2.00 1.62 15.33
C PHE A 252 3.48 1.95 15.34
N ARG A 253 4.06 1.95 16.54
CA ARG A 253 5.50 1.81 16.78
C ARG A 253 5.76 0.59 17.63
N TRP A 254 6.66 -0.27 17.16
CA TRP A 254 7.29 -1.29 17.99
C TRP A 254 8.71 -0.89 18.37
N THR A 255 9.02 -0.98 19.66
CA THR A 255 10.36 -0.75 20.22
C THR A 255 10.97 -2.08 20.64
N PRO A 256 12.19 -2.42 20.19
CA PRO A 256 12.85 -3.68 20.55
C PRO A 256 13.19 -3.76 22.04
N PRO A 257 13.37 -4.97 22.60
CA PRO A 257 13.98 -5.12 23.91
C PRO A 257 15.42 -4.58 23.93
N LYS A 258 15.87 -4.14 25.10
CA LYS A 258 17.21 -3.58 25.28
C LYS A 258 18.28 -4.61 24.87
N GLY A 259 19.22 -4.18 24.02
CA GLY A 259 20.34 -5.02 23.57
C GLY A 259 19.98 -5.98 22.43
N PHE A 260 18.80 -5.86 21.81
CA PHE A 260 18.49 -6.62 20.62
C PHE A 260 19.42 -6.24 19.45
N GLU A 261 19.99 -7.25 18.81
CA GLU A 261 20.84 -7.09 17.64
C GLU A 261 20.06 -7.50 16.37
N TYR A 262 19.96 -6.56 15.44
CA TYR A 262 19.32 -6.77 14.15
C TYR A 262 20.20 -7.60 13.22
N GLY A 263 19.55 -8.40 12.39
CA GLY A 263 20.21 -9.19 11.37
C GLY A 263 19.28 -10.26 10.82
N ARG A 264 19.73 -10.93 9.76
CA ARG A 264 18.97 -12.00 9.11
C ARG A 264 18.58 -13.08 10.11
N GLY A 265 17.27 -13.32 10.21
CA GLY A 265 16.71 -14.36 11.08
C GLY A 265 16.84 -14.10 12.59
N THR A 266 17.30 -12.93 13.04
CA THR A 266 17.40 -12.65 14.48
C THR A 266 16.03 -12.42 15.11
N PHE A 267 15.06 -11.90 14.35
CA PHE A 267 13.67 -11.75 14.80
C PHE A 267 13.03 -13.06 15.24
N ARG A 268 13.33 -14.18 14.55
CA ARG A 268 12.79 -15.50 14.90
C ARG A 268 13.18 -15.96 16.31
N LYS A 269 14.25 -15.40 16.88
CA LYS A 269 14.76 -15.70 18.23
C LYS A 269 14.03 -14.93 19.33
N LEU A 270 13.27 -13.88 18.98
CA LEU A 270 12.48 -13.13 19.95
C LEU A 270 11.30 -13.96 20.47
N ALA A 271 10.95 -13.70 21.72
CA ALA A 271 9.70 -14.16 22.32
C ALA A 271 8.51 -13.40 21.71
N ASP A 272 7.34 -14.03 21.76
CA ASP A 272 6.11 -13.49 21.17
C ASP A 272 5.67 -12.14 21.77
N ASP A 273 6.08 -11.84 23.01
CA ASP A 273 5.77 -10.61 23.74
C ASP A 273 6.95 -9.62 23.79
N ALA A 274 8.03 -9.87 23.07
CA ALA A 274 9.24 -9.06 23.12
C ALA A 274 9.01 -7.59 22.72
N GLY A 275 9.70 -6.67 23.39
CA GLY A 275 9.59 -5.24 23.09
C GLY A 275 8.24 -4.64 23.48
N VAL A 276 7.96 -3.43 23.00
CA VAL A 276 6.73 -2.67 23.32
C VAL A 276 6.06 -2.21 22.03
N LEU A 277 4.79 -2.56 21.85
CA LEU A 277 3.95 -2.07 20.75
C LEU A 277 3.09 -0.90 21.26
N GLN A 278 3.02 0.18 20.49
CA GLN A 278 2.36 1.43 20.89
C GLN A 278 1.59 2.04 19.72
N ALA A 279 0.46 2.69 20.02
CA ALA A 279 -0.33 3.50 19.10
C ALA A 279 -0.05 5.00 19.33
N PRO A 280 -0.33 5.89 18.34
CA PRO A 280 0.09 7.27 18.41
C PRO A 280 -0.97 8.12 19.11
N LYS A 281 -0.53 9.19 19.76
CA LYS A 281 -1.38 10.27 20.24
C LYS A 281 -0.86 11.59 19.68
N CYS A 282 -1.62 12.17 18.77
CA CYS A 282 -1.22 13.34 18.00
C CYS A 282 -1.78 14.63 18.60
N PHE A 283 -1.02 15.72 18.45
CA PHE A 283 -1.38 17.05 18.89
C PHE A 283 -1.11 18.09 17.80
N ASP A 284 -2.00 19.06 17.65
CA ASP A 284 -1.79 20.20 16.77
C ASP A 284 -0.76 21.20 17.33
N SER A 285 -0.47 22.27 16.59
CA SER A 285 0.49 23.30 17.00
C SER A 285 0.08 24.08 18.26
N GLY A 286 -1.19 24.02 18.66
CA GLY A 286 -1.71 24.58 19.91
C GLY A 286 -1.66 23.60 21.09
N GLY A 287 -1.19 22.37 20.87
CA GLY A 287 -1.19 21.31 21.88
C GLY A 287 -2.55 20.65 22.08
N LYS A 288 -3.52 20.88 21.18
CA LYS A 288 -4.82 20.22 21.25
C LYS A 288 -4.71 18.84 20.62
N PHE A 289 -5.31 17.86 21.31
CA PHE A 289 -5.39 16.49 20.82
C PHE A 289 -6.13 16.39 19.47
N VAL A 290 -5.59 15.55 18.59
CA VAL A 290 -6.15 15.21 17.27
C VAL A 290 -6.57 13.75 17.30
N ASP A 291 -7.87 13.49 17.32
CA ASP A 291 -8.46 12.13 17.32
C ASP A 291 -8.38 11.43 15.96
N ASP A 292 -8.40 12.19 14.86
CA ASP A 292 -8.42 11.63 13.50
C ASP A 292 -7.55 12.44 12.54
N LEU A 293 -6.69 11.77 11.75
CA LEU A 293 -5.80 12.42 10.80
C LEU A 293 -6.53 13.13 9.65
N SER A 294 -7.75 12.69 9.29
CA SER A 294 -8.56 13.31 8.23
C SER A 294 -8.93 14.77 8.50
N ARG A 295 -8.78 15.24 9.75
CA ARG A 295 -8.93 16.65 10.12
C ARG A 295 -7.93 17.57 9.39
N ALA A 296 -6.81 17.04 8.92
CA ALA A 296 -5.86 17.82 8.13
C ALA A 296 -6.35 18.01 6.70
N THR A 297 -6.59 19.26 6.32
CA THR A 297 -7.09 19.63 4.98
C THR A 297 -6.07 20.42 4.16
N ARG A 298 -4.82 20.49 4.62
CA ARG A 298 -3.76 21.28 3.98
C ARG A 298 -2.41 20.59 4.06
N ILE A 299 -1.76 20.41 2.92
CA ILE A 299 -0.38 19.94 2.81
C ILE A 299 0.54 20.81 3.66
N GLY A 300 1.49 20.17 4.36
CA GLY A 300 2.39 20.83 5.31
C GLY A 300 1.81 20.97 6.72
N THR A 301 0.59 20.48 6.99
CA THR A 301 0.08 20.35 8.36
C THR A 301 1.00 19.42 9.16
N VAL A 302 1.38 19.84 10.37
CA VAL A 302 2.29 19.10 11.26
C VAL A 302 1.59 18.80 12.57
N TYR A 303 1.66 17.55 13.01
CA TYR A 303 1.23 17.12 14.33
C TYR A 303 2.42 16.60 15.15
N GLY A 304 2.47 16.94 16.44
CA GLY A 304 3.38 16.30 17.40
C GLY A 304 2.86 14.93 17.80
N VAL A 305 3.75 13.97 18.08
CA VAL A 305 3.38 12.56 18.32
C VAL A 305 3.93 12.05 19.66
N ASP A 306 3.00 11.67 20.54
CA ASP A 306 3.20 10.80 21.69
C ASP A 306 2.77 9.36 21.39
N TRP A 307 3.11 8.45 22.30
CA TRP A 307 2.90 7.02 22.14
C TRP A 307 2.19 6.44 23.36
N VAL A 308 1.20 5.58 23.12
CA VAL A 308 0.40 4.90 24.14
C VAL A 308 0.57 3.40 23.96
N ASP A 309 0.88 2.70 25.04
CA ASP A 309 1.11 1.25 25.01
C ASP A 309 -0.15 0.50 24.59
N VAL A 310 0.02 -0.48 23.69
CA VAL A 310 -1.05 -1.42 23.31
C VAL A 310 -1.22 -2.44 24.44
N PRO A 311 -2.41 -2.54 25.07
CA PRO A 311 -2.62 -3.43 26.21
C PRO A 311 -2.44 -4.92 25.88
N ASP A 312 -3.06 -5.42 24.80
CA ASP A 312 -3.01 -6.82 24.36
C ASP A 312 -2.73 -6.89 22.86
N ARG A 313 -1.44 -6.87 22.48
CA ARG A 313 -1.03 -6.86 21.06
C ARG A 313 -1.51 -8.08 20.26
N ASP A 314 -1.73 -9.21 20.92
CA ASP A 314 -2.12 -10.47 20.27
C ASP A 314 -3.64 -10.56 20.01
N ALA A 315 -4.40 -9.55 20.45
CA ALA A 315 -5.85 -9.48 20.28
C ALA A 315 -6.57 -10.79 20.68
N ARG A 316 -6.19 -11.33 21.85
CA ARG A 316 -6.70 -12.63 22.34
C ARG A 316 -8.19 -12.59 22.55
N THR A 317 -8.71 -11.45 22.97
CA THR A 317 -10.15 -11.22 23.19
C THR A 317 -10.68 -10.10 22.32
N THR A 318 -10.03 -8.94 22.34
CA THR A 318 -10.48 -7.72 21.65
C THR A 318 -9.47 -7.31 20.58
N PRO A 319 -9.89 -7.00 19.33
CA PRO A 319 -9.01 -6.45 18.29
C PRO A 319 -8.23 -5.23 18.80
N VAL A 320 -6.95 -5.09 18.43
CA VAL A 320 -6.06 -4.04 18.94
C VAL A 320 -6.70 -2.65 18.85
N ARG A 321 -7.23 -2.27 17.69
CA ARG A 321 -7.92 -0.97 17.50
C ARG A 321 -9.10 -0.71 18.42
N LYS A 322 -9.70 -1.73 19.03
CA LYS A 322 -10.89 -1.63 19.91
C LYS A 322 -10.53 -1.65 21.40
N GLN A 323 -9.25 -1.68 21.76
CA GLN A 323 -8.81 -1.74 23.17
C GLN A 323 -8.71 -0.37 23.84
N PHE A 324 -8.73 0.71 23.05
CA PHE A 324 -8.57 2.08 23.52
C PHE A 324 -9.90 2.80 23.68
N ALA A 325 -10.02 3.62 24.72
CA ALA A 325 -11.15 4.51 24.92
C ALA A 325 -11.04 5.77 24.04
N ASP A 326 -12.16 6.49 23.90
CA ASP A 326 -12.18 7.76 23.17
C ASP A 326 -11.22 8.78 23.80
N GLY A 327 -10.41 9.44 22.96
CA GLY A 327 -9.45 10.45 23.41
C GLY A 327 -8.09 9.91 23.86
N GLU A 328 -7.88 8.58 23.82
CA GLU A 328 -6.58 7.99 24.20
C GLU A 328 -5.56 8.06 23.06
N ILE A 329 -6.00 7.84 21.82
CA ILE A 329 -5.14 7.66 20.65
C ILE A 329 -5.71 8.35 19.41
N THR A 330 -4.83 8.65 18.45
CA THR A 330 -5.18 9.17 17.13
C THR A 330 -5.37 8.02 16.15
N ARG A 331 -6.40 8.13 15.31
CA ARG A 331 -6.75 7.15 14.28
C ARG A 331 -6.62 7.75 12.89
N ALA A 332 -6.61 6.89 11.89
CA ALA A 332 -6.84 7.27 10.51
C ALA A 332 -7.49 6.13 9.77
N ARG A 333 -8.22 6.46 8.72
CA ARG A 333 -8.85 5.45 7.88
C ARG A 333 -7.86 4.84 6.92
N LYS A 334 -8.05 3.53 6.72
CA LYS A 334 -7.34 2.74 5.72
C LYS A 334 -5.86 3.09 5.66
N LEU A 335 -5.18 2.82 6.78
CA LEU A 335 -3.75 3.06 6.86
C LEU A 335 -3.07 1.90 6.15
N GLU A 336 -2.44 2.20 5.03
CA GLU A 336 -1.99 1.19 4.08
C GLU A 336 -0.46 1.28 3.90
N GLY A 337 0.01 1.40 2.65
CA GLY A 337 1.40 1.37 2.27
C GLY A 337 2.32 2.27 3.11
N MET A 338 3.53 1.77 3.33
CA MET A 338 4.59 2.49 4.03
C MET A 338 5.92 2.39 3.30
N TRP A 339 6.75 3.42 3.47
CA TRP A 339 8.12 3.37 3.00
C TRP A 339 9.08 4.14 3.91
N TRP A 340 10.24 3.56 4.20
CA TRP A 340 11.29 4.26 4.93
C TRP A 340 12.18 5.06 3.97
N GLY A 341 12.28 6.36 4.20
CA GLY A 341 13.10 7.26 3.38
C GLY A 341 13.32 8.58 4.08
N ASP A 342 14.33 9.35 3.65
CA ASP A 342 14.60 10.69 4.17
C ASP A 342 14.75 10.79 5.71
N GLY A 343 15.09 9.66 6.35
CA GLY A 343 15.26 9.55 7.81
C GLY A 343 13.96 9.39 8.60
N GLY A 344 12.83 9.09 7.93
CA GLY A 344 11.53 8.83 8.56
C GLY A 344 10.67 7.84 7.77
N ALA A 345 9.41 7.70 8.18
CA ALA A 345 8.45 6.81 7.56
C ALA A 345 7.39 7.60 6.80
N TYR A 346 7.20 7.27 5.52
CA TYR A 346 6.02 7.67 4.75
C TYR A 346 4.89 6.68 5.05
N VAL A 347 3.68 7.19 5.23
CA VAL A 347 2.49 6.41 5.64
C VAL A 347 1.29 6.88 4.85
N VAL A 348 0.60 5.95 4.21
CA VAL A 348 -0.59 6.22 3.42
C VAL A 348 -1.86 6.12 4.27
N SER A 349 -2.82 7.00 3.97
CA SER A 349 -4.23 6.86 4.33
C SER A 349 -5.05 7.02 3.05
N SER A 350 -5.61 5.93 2.54
CA SER A 350 -6.18 5.90 1.18
C SER A 350 -7.38 6.81 1.02
N TYR A 351 -8.28 6.84 2.01
CA TYR A 351 -9.44 7.72 1.92
C TYR A 351 -10.11 8.03 3.25
N ALA A 352 -10.93 9.09 3.23
CA ALA A 352 -11.88 9.41 4.28
C ALA A 352 -13.21 9.88 3.67
N ARG A 353 -14.32 9.54 4.34
CA ARG A 353 -15.69 9.70 3.83
C ARG A 353 -16.55 10.43 4.88
N GLU A 354 -17.88 10.42 4.73
CA GLU A 354 -18.81 11.25 5.51
C GLU A 354 -18.81 10.94 7.02
N GLU A 355 -18.39 9.75 7.41
CA GLU A 355 -18.21 9.33 8.80
C GLU A 355 -16.88 9.80 9.42
N SER A 356 -16.00 10.43 8.64
CA SER A 356 -14.75 11.02 9.10
C SER A 356 -14.89 12.54 9.29
N PRO A 357 -14.13 13.17 10.21
CA PRO A 357 -14.16 14.63 10.39
C PRO A 357 -13.78 15.44 9.14
N GLY A 358 -12.97 14.87 8.25
CA GLY A 358 -12.66 15.43 6.94
C GLY A 358 -12.76 14.38 5.83
N ARG A 359 -13.03 14.83 4.61
CA ARG A 359 -13.11 13.98 3.42
C ARG A 359 -11.88 14.17 2.54
N HIS A 360 -11.34 13.08 2.02
CA HIS A 360 -10.26 13.08 1.04
C HIS A 360 -10.23 11.73 0.30
N ASP A 361 -9.55 11.72 -0.84
CA ASP A 361 -9.26 10.50 -1.61
C ASP A 361 -7.80 10.09 -1.53
N GLY A 362 -7.07 10.64 -0.56
CA GLY A 362 -5.73 10.19 -0.27
C GLY A 362 -4.97 11.16 0.60
N GLN A 363 -4.22 10.63 1.54
CA GLN A 363 -3.22 11.36 2.29
C GLN A 363 -1.94 10.54 2.34
N VAL A 364 -0.80 11.20 2.18
CA VAL A 364 0.51 10.62 2.53
C VAL A 364 1.14 11.47 3.61
N TRP A 365 1.43 10.84 4.73
CA TRP A 365 2.04 11.43 5.91
C TRP A 365 3.52 11.06 5.98
N PHE A 366 4.33 11.93 6.59
CA PHE A 366 5.73 11.66 6.90
C PHE A 366 5.97 11.77 8.41
N TYR A 367 6.34 10.65 9.03
CA TYR A 367 6.73 10.58 10.43
C TYR A 367 8.25 10.75 10.58
N ASP A 368 8.67 11.85 11.25
CA ASP A 368 10.05 12.08 11.66
C ASP A 368 10.25 11.62 13.11
N PRO A 369 10.99 10.51 13.36
CA PRO A 369 11.21 10.02 14.72
C PRO A 369 12.16 10.87 15.55
N LYS A 370 13.02 11.70 14.92
CA LYS A 370 13.90 12.63 15.64
C LYS A 370 13.11 13.80 16.21
N ARG A 371 12.18 14.32 15.42
CA ARG A 371 11.32 15.45 15.82
C ARG A 371 10.03 15.01 16.53
N ARG A 372 9.67 13.73 16.39
CA ARG A 372 8.40 13.16 16.85
C ARG A 372 7.22 13.90 16.24
N THR A 373 7.26 14.08 14.92
CA THR A 373 6.23 14.84 14.19
C THR A 373 5.72 14.06 12.99
N LEU A 374 4.43 14.15 12.74
CA LEU A 374 3.76 13.65 11.54
C LEU A 374 3.41 14.85 10.63
N THR A 375 3.89 14.86 9.39
CA THR A 375 3.66 15.96 8.44
C THR A 375 2.88 15.48 7.23
N LEU A 376 1.77 16.14 6.87
CA LEU A 376 1.01 15.83 5.66
C LEU A 376 1.81 16.27 4.42
N LYS A 377 2.16 15.33 3.53
CA LYS A 377 2.99 15.56 2.34
C LYS A 377 2.19 15.57 1.05
N VAL A 378 1.19 14.70 0.95
CA VAL A 378 0.30 14.59 -0.21
C VAL A 378 -1.13 14.61 0.30
N LEU A 379 -2.01 15.32 -0.40
CA LEU A 379 -3.45 15.34 -0.13
C LEU A 379 -4.19 15.30 -1.47
N LEU A 380 -4.97 14.25 -1.69
CA LEU A 380 -5.85 14.10 -2.84
C LEU A 380 -7.26 14.53 -2.43
N GLY A 381 -7.80 15.51 -3.16
CA GLY A 381 -9.19 15.93 -2.98
C GLY A 381 -10.15 14.86 -3.50
N VAL A 382 -11.41 14.89 -3.06
CA VAL A 382 -12.41 13.91 -3.51
C VAL A 382 -12.57 13.98 -5.04
N ASN A 383 -12.31 12.87 -5.71
CA ASN A 383 -12.53 12.61 -7.12
C ASN A 383 -14.04 12.56 -7.40
N PRO A 384 -14.59 13.52 -8.16
CA PRO A 384 -16.03 13.57 -8.42
C PRO A 384 -16.49 12.53 -9.46
N ASP A 385 -15.57 11.97 -10.27
CA ASP A 385 -15.89 11.03 -11.33
C ASP A 385 -14.71 10.07 -11.59
N PRO A 386 -14.58 9.01 -10.77
CA PRO A 386 -13.45 8.07 -10.87
C PRO A 386 -13.42 7.24 -12.17
N SER A 387 -14.52 7.26 -12.95
CA SER A 387 -14.56 6.63 -14.27
C SER A 387 -13.80 7.42 -15.35
N LYS A 388 -13.42 8.68 -15.05
CA LYS A 388 -12.68 9.55 -15.97
C LYS A 388 -11.24 9.71 -15.52
N ASP A 389 -10.34 9.51 -16.46
CA ASP A 389 -8.92 9.78 -16.27
C ASP A 389 -8.66 11.26 -15.89
N GLY A 390 -7.83 11.46 -14.86
CA GLY A 390 -7.25 12.77 -14.53
C GLY A 390 -7.06 13.02 -13.03
N ALA A 391 -8.02 12.61 -12.19
CA ALA A 391 -7.91 12.76 -10.74
C ALA A 391 -7.49 11.42 -10.13
N PHE A 392 -6.51 11.48 -9.23
CA PHE A 392 -6.02 10.32 -8.50
C PHE A 392 -6.82 10.09 -7.22
N ASP A 393 -7.04 8.85 -6.84
CA ASP A 393 -7.74 8.41 -5.64
C ASP A 393 -7.25 7.05 -5.13
N GLY A 394 -7.50 6.79 -3.84
CA GLY A 394 -7.13 5.53 -3.19
C GLY A 394 -5.63 5.20 -3.30
N PRO A 395 -4.71 6.11 -2.93
CA PRO A 395 -3.31 5.74 -2.84
C PRO A 395 -3.18 4.62 -1.82
N ASP A 396 -2.38 3.62 -2.14
CA ASP A 396 -2.05 2.50 -1.26
C ASP A 396 -0.52 2.30 -1.26
N ASN A 397 -0.03 1.40 -2.11
CA ASN A 397 1.33 0.92 -2.08
C ASN A 397 2.28 2.05 -2.54
N ILE A 398 3.38 2.29 -1.80
CA ILE A 398 4.30 3.39 -2.10
C ILE A 398 5.76 2.98 -2.12
N THR A 399 6.56 3.71 -2.89
CA THR A 399 8.03 3.65 -2.82
C THR A 399 8.64 5.04 -2.92
N VAL A 400 9.74 5.27 -2.19
CA VAL A 400 10.55 6.48 -2.38
C VAL A 400 11.35 6.35 -3.66
N SER A 401 11.22 7.35 -4.53
CA SER A 401 11.92 7.38 -5.80
C SER A 401 13.40 7.72 -5.61
N PRO A 402 14.34 6.98 -6.23
CA PRO A 402 15.75 7.37 -6.34
C PRO A 402 15.94 8.75 -6.99
N TYR A 403 14.92 9.21 -7.71
CA TYR A 403 14.87 10.48 -8.41
C TYR A 403 14.15 11.59 -7.62
N GLY A 404 13.88 11.35 -6.34
CA GLY A 404 13.19 12.28 -5.43
C GLY A 404 11.66 12.15 -5.50
N GLY A 405 11.01 12.45 -4.38
CA GLY A 405 9.57 12.27 -4.21
C GLY A 405 9.17 10.81 -4.02
N LEU A 406 7.89 10.53 -4.24
CA LEU A 406 7.27 9.22 -4.11
C LEU A 406 6.77 8.73 -5.47
N VAL A 407 6.71 7.41 -5.62
CA VAL A 407 5.83 6.74 -6.58
C VAL A 407 4.77 6.01 -5.76
N ILE A 408 3.52 6.14 -6.19
CA ILE A 408 2.32 5.72 -5.48
C ILE A 408 1.48 4.89 -6.45
N ALA A 409 0.98 3.77 -5.96
CA ALA A 409 0.04 2.91 -6.64
C ALA A 409 -1.39 3.21 -6.17
N GLU A 410 -2.34 3.20 -7.10
CA GLU A 410 -3.75 3.36 -6.80
C GLU A 410 -4.43 2.00 -6.62
N ASP A 411 -5.20 1.91 -5.53
CA ASP A 411 -6.34 1.04 -5.30
C ASP A 411 -7.60 1.93 -5.13
N GLY A 412 -7.87 2.70 -6.19
CA GLY A 412 -8.94 3.70 -6.24
C GLY A 412 -10.26 3.16 -6.80
N GLU A 413 -11.21 4.05 -7.08
CA GLU A 413 -12.39 3.70 -7.86
C GLU A 413 -12.10 3.91 -9.38
N GLY A 414 -12.49 2.98 -10.25
CA GLY A 414 -12.44 3.20 -11.69
C GLY A 414 -11.05 3.10 -12.33
N VAL A 415 -10.51 4.21 -12.85
CA VAL A 415 -9.24 4.21 -13.62
C VAL A 415 -8.04 4.18 -12.68
N GLN A 416 -7.17 3.19 -12.85
CA GLN A 416 -6.03 2.97 -11.94
C GLN A 416 -4.69 3.45 -12.53
N HIS A 417 -3.87 4.10 -11.71
CA HIS A 417 -2.56 4.61 -12.09
C HIS A 417 -1.42 4.18 -11.17
N LEU A 418 -0.22 4.21 -11.74
CA LEU A 418 0.96 4.59 -11.00
C LEU A 418 1.16 6.09 -11.18
N PHE A 419 1.32 6.82 -10.10
CA PHE A 419 1.59 8.26 -10.15
C PHE A 419 2.75 8.64 -9.23
N GLY A 420 3.39 9.76 -9.53
CA GLY A 420 4.44 10.29 -8.69
C GLY A 420 3.95 11.50 -7.91
N ALA A 421 4.57 11.75 -6.76
CA ALA A 421 4.35 12.95 -5.95
C ALA A 421 5.70 13.62 -5.62
N THR A 422 5.82 14.92 -5.87
CA THR A 422 7.01 15.70 -5.52
C THR A 422 7.09 15.97 -4.01
N ASP A 423 8.23 16.48 -3.53
CA ASP A 423 8.40 16.93 -2.13
C ASP A 423 7.34 17.97 -1.69
N SER A 424 6.79 18.73 -2.64
CA SER A 424 5.76 19.75 -2.40
C SER A 424 4.33 19.20 -2.50
N GLY A 425 4.17 17.90 -2.79
CA GLY A 425 2.89 17.24 -2.95
C GLY A 425 2.22 17.43 -4.31
N ARG A 426 2.93 17.91 -5.34
CA ARG A 426 2.40 17.95 -6.71
C ARG A 426 2.42 16.54 -7.31
N THR A 427 1.30 16.11 -7.87
CA THR A 427 1.16 14.78 -8.48
C THR A 427 1.35 14.81 -10.00
N TYR A 428 1.74 13.68 -10.58
CA TYR A 428 1.87 13.49 -12.03
C TYR A 428 1.75 12.01 -12.41
N PRO A 429 1.18 11.67 -13.58
CA PRO A 429 1.02 10.28 -13.98
C PRO A 429 2.36 9.63 -14.37
N ILE A 430 2.48 8.33 -14.12
CA ILE A 430 3.62 7.48 -14.53
C ILE A 430 3.14 6.32 -15.40
N ALA A 431 2.01 5.70 -15.06
CA ALA A 431 1.38 4.66 -15.86
C ALA A 431 -0.13 4.65 -15.62
N ARG A 432 -0.90 4.12 -16.58
CA ARG A 432 -2.33 3.82 -16.42
C ARG A 432 -2.57 2.37 -16.80
N ASN A 433 -3.31 1.65 -15.97
CA ASN A 433 -3.74 0.29 -16.27
C ASN A 433 -4.78 0.34 -17.39
N GLU A 434 -4.51 -0.36 -18.50
CA GLU A 434 -5.45 -0.47 -19.61
C GLU A 434 -6.03 -1.88 -19.77
N LEU A 435 -5.63 -2.82 -18.89
CA LEU A 435 -6.16 -4.17 -18.86
C LEU A 435 -7.59 -4.15 -18.31
N ASN A 436 -8.56 -4.13 -19.21
CA ASN A 436 -9.96 -4.28 -18.85
C ASN A 436 -10.25 -5.73 -18.45
N ILE A 437 -10.57 -5.94 -17.17
CA ILE A 437 -10.98 -7.24 -16.61
C ILE A 437 -12.51 -7.40 -16.52
N GLY A 438 -13.26 -6.35 -16.85
CA GLY A 438 -14.73 -6.32 -16.95
C GLY A 438 -15.24 -6.60 -18.36
N THR A 439 -16.28 -5.88 -18.78
CA THR A 439 -16.80 -5.93 -20.16
C THR A 439 -16.51 -4.63 -20.91
N GLU A 440 -16.80 -4.58 -22.22
CA GLU A 440 -16.65 -3.35 -22.99
C GLU A 440 -17.64 -2.25 -22.52
N GLU A 441 -18.82 -2.64 -22.05
CA GLU A 441 -19.87 -1.72 -21.56
C GLU A 441 -19.69 -1.31 -20.10
N GLU A 442 -19.16 -2.21 -19.27
CA GLU A 442 -18.84 -1.98 -17.85
C GLU A 442 -17.34 -2.31 -17.65
N PRO A 443 -16.42 -1.42 -18.09
CA PRO A 443 -15.00 -1.66 -17.94
C PRO A 443 -14.58 -1.62 -16.47
N GLU A 444 -13.65 -2.49 -16.12
CA GLU A 444 -13.08 -2.60 -14.78
C GLU A 444 -11.57 -2.77 -14.89
N TYR A 445 -10.83 -2.05 -14.06
CA TYR A 445 -9.37 -2.06 -14.04
C TYR A 445 -8.91 -2.44 -12.65
N SER A 446 -8.11 -3.51 -12.55
CA SER A 446 -7.49 -3.89 -11.29
C SER A 446 -6.53 -2.80 -10.81
N GLU A 447 -6.44 -2.64 -9.50
CA GLU A 447 -5.45 -1.81 -8.81
C GLU A 447 -4.01 -2.11 -9.24
N PHE A 448 -3.13 -1.13 -8.99
CA PHE A 448 -1.70 -1.36 -8.94
C PHE A 448 -1.26 -1.70 -7.52
N ALA A 449 -0.28 -2.60 -7.40
CA ALA A 449 0.33 -2.94 -6.12
C ALA A 449 1.84 -3.18 -6.27
N GLY A 450 2.55 -3.39 -5.16
CA GLY A 450 3.93 -3.86 -5.15
C GLY A 450 4.95 -2.93 -5.81
N VAL A 451 4.72 -1.62 -5.77
CA VAL A 451 5.59 -0.66 -6.47
C VAL A 451 6.96 -0.55 -5.79
N THR A 452 8.05 -0.79 -6.53
CA THR A 452 9.41 -0.75 -5.98
C THR A 452 10.48 -0.56 -7.04
N PHE A 453 11.56 0.15 -6.75
CA PHE A 453 12.70 0.26 -7.67
C PHE A 453 13.69 -0.89 -7.51
N SER A 454 14.35 -1.30 -8.60
CA SER A 454 15.59 -2.06 -8.53
C SER A 454 16.64 -1.32 -7.68
N CYS A 455 17.58 -2.04 -7.08
CA CYS A 455 18.60 -1.44 -6.22
C CYS A 455 19.48 -0.39 -6.95
N ASP A 456 19.64 -0.52 -8.27
CA ASP A 456 20.34 0.45 -9.12
C ASP A 456 19.45 1.63 -9.59
N GLY A 457 18.16 1.62 -9.24
CA GLY A 457 17.17 2.65 -9.57
C GLY A 457 16.75 2.71 -11.04
N ARG A 458 17.15 1.76 -11.90
CA ARG A 458 16.90 1.82 -13.35
C ARG A 458 15.57 1.22 -13.77
N THR A 459 15.02 0.31 -12.97
CA THR A 459 13.76 -0.39 -13.24
C THR A 459 12.80 -0.10 -12.12
N LEU A 460 11.58 0.34 -12.46
CA LEU A 460 10.45 0.35 -11.54
C LEU A 460 9.68 -0.94 -11.75
N TYR A 461 9.53 -1.73 -10.71
CA TYR A 461 8.62 -2.87 -10.67
C TYR A 461 7.28 -2.43 -10.09
N ALA A 462 6.21 -3.00 -10.61
CA ALA A 462 4.85 -2.84 -10.10
C ALA A 462 4.00 -4.02 -10.59
N ASN A 463 2.90 -4.27 -9.89
CA ASN A 463 1.98 -5.33 -10.19
C ASN A 463 0.63 -4.76 -10.65
N ILE A 464 -0.04 -5.45 -11.58
CA ILE A 464 -1.49 -5.38 -11.74
C ILE A 464 -2.04 -6.56 -10.92
N GLN A 465 -2.80 -6.26 -9.86
CA GLN A 465 -3.10 -7.24 -8.81
C GLN A 465 -3.90 -8.44 -9.35
N THR A 466 -4.97 -8.17 -10.08
CA THR A 466 -5.83 -9.17 -10.74
C THR A 466 -5.67 -9.07 -12.26
N PRO A 467 -5.28 -10.16 -12.95
CA PRO A 467 -5.14 -11.55 -12.49
C PRO A 467 -3.81 -11.87 -11.78
N GLY A 468 -2.91 -10.90 -11.64
CA GLY A 468 -1.58 -11.10 -11.08
C GLY A 468 -0.52 -11.04 -12.17
N ILE A 469 -0.01 -9.83 -12.42
CA ILE A 469 0.97 -9.56 -13.47
C ILE A 469 2.05 -8.65 -12.91
N MET A 470 3.28 -9.13 -12.85
CA MET A 470 4.44 -8.30 -12.49
C MET A 470 5.05 -7.65 -13.72
N LEU A 471 5.23 -6.34 -13.64
CA LEU A 471 5.76 -5.50 -14.71
C LEU A 471 7.11 -4.92 -14.32
N ALA A 472 8.05 -4.91 -15.25
CA ALA A 472 9.30 -4.14 -15.16
C ALA A 472 9.23 -2.96 -16.12
N ILE A 473 9.14 -1.75 -15.58
CA ILE A 473 9.04 -0.49 -16.30
C ILE A 473 10.43 0.17 -16.36
N THR A 474 10.86 0.50 -17.57
CA THR A 474 12.14 1.18 -17.83
C THR A 474 11.91 2.38 -18.74
N GLY A 475 12.71 3.43 -18.55
CA GLY A 475 12.60 4.62 -19.37
C GLY A 475 13.56 5.71 -18.92
N PRO A 476 13.42 6.93 -19.45
CA PRO A 476 14.24 8.09 -19.11
C PRO A 476 13.85 8.65 -17.73
N TRP A 477 14.03 7.86 -16.68
CA TRP A 477 13.86 8.30 -15.30
C TRP A 477 14.72 9.54 -15.03
N LYS A 478 14.13 10.55 -14.40
CA LYS A 478 14.80 11.83 -14.15
C LYS A 478 14.36 12.41 -12.82
N ARG A 479 15.26 13.18 -12.21
CA ARG A 479 14.95 13.93 -11.00
C ARG A 479 13.81 14.90 -11.26
N GLN A 480 12.76 14.80 -10.46
CA GLN A 480 11.64 15.73 -10.55
C GLN A 480 12.03 17.07 -9.94
N ARG A 481 11.68 18.16 -10.62
CA ARG A 481 11.87 19.51 -10.09
C ARG A 481 10.81 19.76 -9.01
N ARG A 482 11.22 20.50 -7.98
CA ARG A 482 10.34 20.89 -6.86
C ARG A 482 9.17 21.74 -7.32
#